data_AF-A0A8T4QSZ8-F1
#
_entry.id   AF-A0A8T4QSZ8-F1
#
_cell.length_a   1.000
_cell.length_b   1.000
_cell.length_c   1.000
_cell.angle_alpha   90.00
_cell.angle_beta   90.00
_cell.angle_gamma   90.00
#
_symmetry.space_group_name_H-M   'P 1'
#
loop_
_entity.id
_entity.type
_entity.pdbx_description
1 polymer ?
#
loop_
_entity_poly.entity_id
_entity_poly.type
_entity_poly.pdbx_seq_one_letter_code
_entity_poly.pdbx_strand_id
1 'polypeptide(L)'
;MVGVVHATDPIDAIQRFIGRLELGVIPHVIDTVVFIKHGRVGTVLALELTVKVPSGMQEADLARPIVTVSDFETGKLEYEIYSYGEQTVVVPVDTRKEKSKASWRLAEEQVKLKFKKYCQDCEVEMVSEDKAKISVPENEIARLIGSGGKNIEKIEREIGVSIDLEEMKQTEGVSFEGEVANHNLVIYLHKKMANKELGVYAGDDFLMTVFSGKKAMVRIGLEGALGKNAQRAWEAGELRLEAVKR
;
A
#
# COMPACT_ATOMS: atom_id res chain seq x y z
N MET A 1 -23.46 13.42 -23.51
CA MET A 1 -24.89 13.11 -23.26
C MET A 1 -25.18 13.53 -21.82
N VAL A 2 -26.38 14.03 -21.51
CA VAL A 2 -26.74 14.38 -20.11
C VAL A 2 -27.92 13.51 -19.70
N GLY A 3 -27.71 12.63 -18.73
CA GLY A 3 -28.74 11.75 -18.16
C GLY A 3 -29.04 12.13 -16.72
N VAL A 4 -30.30 12.03 -16.30
CA VAL A 4 -30.72 12.28 -14.92
C VAL A 4 -31.11 10.97 -14.28
N VAL A 5 -30.45 10.63 -13.17
CA VAL A 5 -30.67 9.40 -12.42
C VAL A 5 -30.93 9.74 -10.96
N HIS A 6 -32.03 9.21 -10.40
CA HIS A 6 -32.30 9.35 -8.97
C HIS A 6 -31.48 8.32 -8.19
N ALA A 7 -30.60 8.77 -7.29
CA ALA A 7 -29.69 7.96 -6.50
C ALA A 7 -29.52 8.54 -5.08
N THR A 8 -29.30 7.68 -4.10
CA THR A 8 -29.01 8.07 -2.71
C THR A 8 -27.55 8.47 -2.54
N ASP A 9 -26.64 7.70 -3.14
CA ASP A 9 -25.23 7.99 -3.22
C ASP A 9 -24.76 8.12 -4.68
N PRO A 10 -23.70 8.89 -4.96
CA PRO A 10 -23.16 9.06 -6.32
C PRO A 10 -22.80 7.74 -7.00
N ILE A 11 -22.30 6.75 -6.24
CA ILE A 11 -21.86 5.45 -6.76
C ILE A 11 -23.04 4.58 -7.23
N ASP A 12 -24.22 4.74 -6.64
CA ASP A 12 -25.43 3.98 -7.02
C ASP A 12 -25.84 4.29 -8.46
N ALA A 13 -25.56 5.51 -8.93
CA ALA A 13 -25.83 5.91 -10.31
C ALA A 13 -24.98 5.10 -11.31
N ILE A 14 -23.71 4.85 -10.95
CA ILE A 14 -22.76 4.06 -11.77
C ILE A 14 -23.13 2.58 -11.72
N GLN A 15 -23.49 2.05 -10.54
CA GLN A 15 -23.85 0.65 -10.35
C GLN A 15 -25.01 0.17 -11.24
N ARG A 16 -25.91 1.07 -11.66
CA ARG A 16 -27.02 0.73 -12.57
C ARG A 16 -26.58 0.32 -13.97
N PHE A 17 -25.36 0.65 -14.37
CA PHE A 17 -24.78 0.31 -15.66
C PHE A 17 -23.93 -0.95 -15.60
N ILE A 18 -23.57 -1.38 -14.39
CA ILE A 18 -22.84 -2.63 -14.17
C ILE A 18 -23.74 -3.81 -14.55
N GLY A 19 -23.22 -4.72 -15.38
CA GLY A 19 -23.96 -5.86 -15.93
C GLY A 19 -24.83 -5.54 -17.14
N ARG A 20 -25.04 -4.25 -17.47
CA ARG A 20 -25.65 -3.81 -18.74
C ARG A 20 -24.60 -3.43 -19.79
N LEU A 21 -23.47 -2.91 -19.31
CA LEU A 21 -22.31 -2.55 -20.10
C LEU A 21 -21.10 -3.37 -19.67
N GLU A 22 -20.21 -3.64 -20.61
CA GLU A 22 -18.89 -4.19 -20.30
C GLU A 22 -18.04 -3.15 -19.56
N LEU A 23 -17.18 -3.61 -18.66
CA LEU A 23 -16.37 -2.74 -17.78
C LEU A 23 -15.61 -1.66 -18.55
N GLY A 24 -14.97 -2.02 -19.68
CA GLY A 24 -14.21 -1.08 -20.50
C GLY A 24 -15.07 -0.05 -21.25
N VAL A 25 -16.36 -0.30 -21.42
CA VAL A 25 -17.29 0.60 -22.12
C VAL A 25 -17.87 1.64 -21.17
N ILE A 26 -17.90 1.37 -19.85
CA ILE A 26 -18.52 2.26 -18.85
C ILE A 26 -17.97 3.69 -18.93
N PRO A 27 -16.63 3.95 -18.91
CA PRO A 27 -16.11 5.32 -18.97
C PRO A 27 -16.38 6.03 -20.30
N HIS A 28 -16.61 5.29 -21.39
CA HIS A 28 -16.96 5.88 -22.68
C HIS A 28 -18.42 6.32 -22.78
N VAL A 29 -19.30 5.75 -21.94
CA VAL A 29 -20.72 6.12 -21.86
C VAL A 29 -20.95 7.13 -20.74
N ILE A 30 -20.25 6.97 -19.61
CA ILE A 30 -20.38 7.76 -18.39
C ILE A 30 -18.97 8.06 -17.86
N ASP A 31 -18.41 9.19 -18.29
CA ASP A 31 -17.12 9.67 -17.79
C ASP A 31 -17.27 10.51 -16.51
N THR A 32 -18.41 11.20 -16.32
CA THR A 32 -18.61 12.17 -15.23
C THR A 32 -19.97 12.00 -14.57
N VAL A 33 -20.00 11.98 -13.23
CA VAL A 33 -21.24 11.95 -12.44
C VAL A 33 -21.29 13.18 -11.54
N VAL A 34 -22.31 14.01 -11.72
CA VAL A 34 -22.55 15.20 -10.90
C VAL A 34 -23.66 14.91 -9.91
N PHE A 35 -23.33 14.84 -8.62
CA PHE A 35 -24.30 14.60 -7.56
C PHE A 35 -24.87 15.92 -7.03
N ILE A 36 -26.20 16.02 -7.00
CA ILE A 36 -26.90 17.21 -6.51
C ILE A 36 -27.53 16.90 -5.14
N LYS A 37 -27.16 17.67 -4.12
CA LYS A 37 -27.69 17.56 -2.76
C LYS A 37 -28.22 18.91 -2.30
N HIS A 38 -29.48 18.95 -1.86
CA HIS A 38 -30.17 20.19 -1.42
C HIS A 38 -30.07 21.36 -2.41
N GLY A 39 -30.17 21.07 -3.72
CA GLY A 39 -30.13 22.09 -4.77
C GLY A 39 -28.73 22.64 -5.06
N ARG A 40 -27.66 22.04 -4.51
CA ARG A 40 -26.27 22.37 -4.80
C ARG A 40 -25.53 21.17 -5.36
N VAL A 41 -24.50 21.42 -6.16
CA VAL A 41 -23.52 20.39 -6.53
C VAL A 41 -22.79 19.95 -5.26
N GLY A 42 -22.93 18.68 -4.92
CA GLY A 42 -22.31 18.09 -3.73
C GLY A 42 -20.95 17.47 -4.05
N THR A 43 -20.93 16.49 -4.94
CA THR A 43 -19.73 15.74 -5.32
C THR A 43 -19.74 15.54 -6.83
N VAL A 44 -18.58 15.64 -7.46
CA VAL A 44 -18.40 15.34 -8.89
C VAL A 44 -17.43 14.17 -8.98
N LEU A 45 -17.86 13.07 -9.57
CA LEU A 45 -17.02 11.90 -9.77
C LEU A 45 -16.56 11.81 -11.22
N ALA A 46 -15.30 11.44 -11.41
CA ALA A 46 -14.69 11.12 -12.68
C ALA A 46 -14.45 9.61 -12.77
N LEU A 47 -14.78 9.02 -13.92
CA LEU A 47 -14.53 7.61 -14.22
C LEU A 47 -13.46 7.50 -15.30
N GLU A 48 -12.41 6.72 -15.02
CA GLU A 48 -11.31 6.50 -15.97
C GLU A 48 -10.98 5.01 -16.04
N LEU A 49 -10.67 4.51 -17.24
CA LEU A 49 -10.18 3.15 -17.43
C LEU A 49 -8.67 3.13 -17.24
N THR A 50 -8.18 2.29 -16.33
CA THR A 50 -6.74 2.11 -16.07
C THR A 50 -6.39 0.64 -15.94
N VAL A 51 -5.11 0.31 -16.10
CA VAL A 51 -4.58 -1.04 -15.89
C VAL A 51 -3.68 -1.00 -14.67
N LYS A 52 -4.13 -1.58 -13.56
CA LYS A 52 -3.34 -1.70 -12.32
C LYS A 52 -3.77 -2.91 -11.50
N VAL A 53 -3.01 -3.22 -10.45
CA VAL A 53 -3.41 -4.23 -9.45
C VAL A 53 -4.50 -3.62 -8.57
N PRO A 54 -5.68 -4.25 -8.41
CA PRO A 54 -6.74 -3.74 -7.56
C PRO A 54 -6.31 -3.62 -6.10
N SER A 55 -6.84 -2.60 -5.42
CA SER A 55 -6.66 -2.36 -4.00
C SER A 55 -7.13 -3.57 -3.18
N GLY A 56 -6.23 -4.18 -2.41
CA GLY A 56 -6.53 -5.33 -1.54
C GLY A 56 -6.09 -6.70 -2.07
N MET A 57 -5.43 -6.78 -3.23
CA MET A 57 -4.79 -8.00 -3.75
C MET A 57 -3.25 -7.88 -3.75
N GLN A 58 -2.55 -8.96 -3.39
CA GLN A 58 -1.07 -8.96 -3.24
C GLN A 58 -0.31 -9.56 -4.44
N GLU A 59 -0.98 -10.24 -5.38
CA GLU A 59 -0.30 -10.90 -6.51
C GLU A 59 -0.23 -9.99 -7.75
N ALA A 60 1.00 -9.72 -8.21
CA ALA A 60 1.32 -8.77 -9.29
C ALA A 60 1.02 -9.28 -10.72
N ASP A 61 0.80 -10.58 -10.91
CA ASP A 61 0.47 -11.18 -12.22
C ASP A 61 -1.00 -10.96 -12.64
N LEU A 62 -1.75 -10.14 -11.88
CA LEU A 62 -3.18 -9.85 -12.07
C LEU A 62 -3.46 -8.41 -12.53
N ALA A 63 -2.48 -7.73 -13.15
CA ALA A 63 -2.71 -6.43 -13.76
C ALA A 63 -3.84 -6.57 -14.79
N ARG A 64 -4.98 -5.94 -14.49
CA ARG A 64 -6.22 -6.10 -15.26
C ARG A 64 -6.81 -4.72 -15.53
N PRO A 65 -7.63 -4.58 -16.58
CA PRO A 65 -8.38 -3.36 -16.78
C PRO A 65 -9.37 -3.17 -15.63
N ILE A 66 -9.30 -2.01 -14.98
CA ILE A 66 -10.22 -1.58 -13.94
C ILE A 66 -10.71 -0.17 -14.24
N VAL A 67 -11.91 0.16 -13.79
CA VAL A 67 -12.42 1.54 -13.83
C VAL A 67 -12.18 2.17 -12.47
N THR A 68 -11.41 3.25 -12.45
CA THR A 68 -11.21 4.08 -11.25
C THR A 68 -12.27 5.16 -11.18
N VAL A 69 -12.84 5.35 -10.00
CA VAL A 69 -13.79 6.43 -9.71
C VAL A 69 -13.15 7.37 -8.70
N SER A 70 -12.83 8.57 -9.12
CA SER A 70 -12.19 9.60 -8.29
C SER A 70 -13.07 10.83 -8.15
N ASP A 71 -12.87 11.57 -7.08
CA ASP A 71 -13.43 12.92 -6.96
C ASP A 71 -12.73 13.84 -7.97
N PHE A 72 -13.53 14.50 -8.81
CA PHE A 72 -13.05 15.32 -9.93
C PHE A 72 -12.27 16.56 -9.47
N GLU A 73 -12.64 17.13 -8.32
CA GLU A 73 -12.00 18.35 -7.82
C GLU A 73 -10.64 18.06 -7.17
N THR A 74 -10.53 16.94 -6.45
CA THR A 74 -9.35 16.58 -5.66
C THR A 74 -8.46 15.54 -6.34
N GLY A 75 -8.97 14.83 -7.34
CA GLY A 75 -8.30 13.68 -7.96
C GLY A 75 -8.21 12.45 -7.05
N LYS A 76 -8.86 12.50 -5.89
CA LYS A 76 -8.77 11.44 -4.87
C LYS A 76 -9.57 10.22 -5.31
N LEU A 77 -8.92 9.06 -5.38
CA LEU A 77 -9.58 7.80 -5.72
C LEU A 77 -10.54 7.37 -4.60
N GLU A 78 -11.81 7.19 -4.94
CA GLU A 78 -12.87 6.80 -3.99
C GLU A 78 -13.32 5.35 -4.19
N TYR A 79 -13.37 4.87 -5.44
CA TYR A 79 -13.78 3.50 -5.75
C TYR A 79 -12.96 2.90 -6.90
N GLU A 80 -12.84 1.59 -6.89
CA GLU A 80 -12.34 0.78 -7.99
C GLU A 80 -13.42 -0.20 -8.43
N ILE A 81 -13.65 -0.30 -9.74
CA ILE A 81 -14.59 -1.23 -10.33
C ILE A 81 -13.79 -2.20 -11.19
N TYR A 82 -13.91 -3.50 -10.91
CA TYR A 82 -13.18 -4.52 -11.66
C TYR A 82 -13.95 -5.82 -11.74
N SER A 83 -13.56 -6.67 -12.70
CA SER A 83 -14.11 -8.01 -12.81
C SER A 83 -13.36 -8.97 -11.89
N TYR A 84 -14.12 -9.75 -11.12
CA TYR A 84 -13.65 -10.89 -10.33
C TYR A 84 -14.45 -12.13 -10.72
N GLY A 85 -13.80 -13.08 -11.39
CA GLY A 85 -14.50 -14.19 -12.03
C GLY A 85 -15.45 -13.69 -13.13
N GLU A 86 -16.73 -14.05 -13.02
CA GLU A 86 -17.80 -13.63 -13.94
C GLU A 86 -18.59 -12.41 -13.46
N GLN A 87 -18.21 -11.81 -12.32
CA GLN A 87 -18.94 -10.70 -11.70
C GLN A 87 -18.12 -9.41 -11.70
N THR A 88 -18.77 -8.30 -12.00
CA THR A 88 -18.18 -6.96 -11.84
C THR A 88 -18.50 -6.45 -10.44
N VAL A 89 -17.47 -6.10 -9.67
CA VAL A 89 -17.58 -5.62 -8.29
C VAL A 89 -17.15 -4.16 -8.20
N VAL A 90 -17.77 -3.43 -7.27
CA VAL A 90 -17.39 -2.06 -6.91
C VAL A 90 -16.79 -2.10 -5.52
N VAL A 91 -15.54 -1.68 -5.39
CA VAL A 91 -14.78 -1.72 -4.15
C VAL A 91 -14.42 -0.29 -3.74
N PRO A 92 -14.82 0.17 -2.54
CA PRO A 92 -14.38 1.45 -2.04
C PRO A 92 -12.87 1.42 -1.76
N VAL A 93 -12.16 2.45 -2.23
CA VAL A 93 -10.76 2.68 -1.89
C VAL A 93 -10.75 3.38 -0.55
N ASP A 94 -10.62 2.59 0.50
CA ASP A 94 -10.75 3.08 1.86
C ASP A 94 -9.58 3.99 2.24
N THR A 95 -9.72 5.28 1.93
CA THR A 95 -8.78 6.34 2.33
C THR A 95 -8.76 6.56 3.85
N ARG A 96 -9.61 5.86 4.62
CA ARG A 96 -9.41 5.73 6.06
C ARG A 96 -8.12 5.00 6.40
N LYS A 97 -7.57 4.15 5.54
CA LYS A 97 -6.24 3.56 5.79
C LYS A 97 -5.15 4.65 5.81
N GLU A 98 -5.27 5.73 5.04
CA GLU A 98 -4.32 6.86 5.08
C GLU A 98 -4.60 7.85 6.23
N LYS A 99 -5.86 8.21 6.47
CA LYS A 99 -6.20 9.11 7.61
C LYS A 99 -6.01 8.43 8.97
N SER A 100 -6.28 7.12 9.06
CA SER A 100 -6.03 6.36 10.30
C SER A 100 -4.54 6.19 10.51
N LYS A 101 -3.71 5.96 9.48
CA LYS A 101 -2.23 5.97 9.62
C LYS A 101 -1.68 7.26 10.24
N ALA A 102 -2.25 8.43 9.94
CA ALA A 102 -1.81 9.69 10.55
C ALA A 102 -2.16 9.81 12.05
N SER A 103 -3.36 9.36 12.45
CA SER A 103 -3.75 9.30 13.88
C SER A 103 -3.08 8.15 14.63
N TRP A 104 -2.78 7.06 13.92
CA TRP A 104 -2.09 5.89 14.43
C TRP A 104 -0.62 6.16 14.66
N ARG A 105 0.04 7.03 13.90
CA ARG A 105 1.47 7.33 14.13
C ARG A 105 1.80 7.72 15.57
N LEU A 106 0.93 8.50 16.22
CA LEU A 106 1.09 8.86 17.64
C LEU A 106 0.83 7.67 18.58
N ALA A 107 -0.15 6.83 18.26
CA ALA A 107 -0.45 5.62 19.01
C ALA A 107 0.64 4.54 18.82
N GLU A 108 1.15 4.37 17.61
CA GLU A 108 2.29 3.52 17.22
C GLU A 108 3.53 3.92 17.99
N GLU A 109 3.88 5.21 18.03
CA GLU A 109 5.02 5.69 18.82
C GLU A 109 4.85 5.41 20.31
N GLN A 110 3.65 5.65 20.86
CA GLN A 110 3.34 5.36 22.27
C GLN A 110 3.46 3.86 22.59
N VAL A 111 2.87 3.00 21.75
CA VAL A 111 2.93 1.54 21.88
C VAL A 111 4.37 1.07 21.74
N LYS A 112 5.11 1.55 20.74
CA LYS A 112 6.53 1.25 20.51
C LYS A 112 7.38 1.67 21.71
N LEU A 113 7.18 2.86 22.28
CA LEU A 113 7.90 3.34 23.46
C LEU A 113 7.67 2.43 24.68
N LYS A 114 6.43 2.00 24.92
CA LYS A 114 6.12 1.07 26.02
C LYS A 114 6.66 -0.34 25.76
N PHE A 115 6.55 -0.82 24.52
CA PHE A 115 6.96 -2.16 24.12
C PHE A 115 8.50 -2.32 24.06
N LYS A 116 9.25 -1.23 23.88
CA LYS A 116 10.73 -1.20 23.92
C LYS A 116 11.35 -1.79 25.20
N LYS A 117 10.61 -1.78 26.32
CA LYS A 117 11.04 -2.45 27.57
C LYS A 117 11.14 -3.96 27.42
N TYR A 118 10.36 -4.52 26.50
CA TYR A 118 10.23 -5.94 26.25
C TYR A 118 11.04 -6.39 25.05
N CYS A 119 11.06 -5.62 23.96
CA CYS A 119 11.82 -5.93 22.75
C CYS A 119 12.44 -4.64 22.17
N GLN A 120 13.76 -4.60 22.01
CA GLN A 120 14.43 -3.41 21.47
C GLN A 120 14.31 -3.30 19.95
N ASP A 121 14.37 -4.43 19.27
CA ASP A 121 14.30 -4.54 17.81
C ASP A 121 12.91 -5.03 17.44
N CYS A 122 11.96 -4.10 17.31
CA CYS A 122 10.58 -4.41 16.96
C CYS A 122 9.96 -3.32 16.09
N GLU A 123 9.10 -3.76 15.19
CA GLU A 123 8.27 -2.90 14.36
C GLU A 123 6.83 -2.99 14.86
N VAL A 124 6.14 -1.85 14.93
CA VAL A 124 4.78 -1.75 15.46
C VAL A 124 3.91 -1.10 14.41
N GLU A 125 2.85 -1.79 14.02
CA GLU A 125 1.82 -1.30 13.11
C GLU A 125 0.46 -1.36 13.82
N MET A 126 -0.27 -0.26 13.86
CA MET A 126 -1.64 -0.30 14.39
C MET A 126 -2.59 -0.87 13.35
N VAL A 127 -3.33 -1.93 13.73
CA VAL A 127 -4.34 -2.55 12.86
C VAL A 127 -5.76 -2.07 13.20
N SER A 128 -5.96 -1.51 14.40
CA SER A 128 -7.17 -0.79 14.83
C SER A 128 -6.85 0.10 16.03
N GLU A 129 -7.81 0.89 16.55
CA GLU A 129 -7.59 1.74 17.74
C GLU A 129 -7.12 0.95 18.98
N ASP A 130 -7.60 -0.28 19.14
CA ASP A 130 -7.34 -1.13 20.30
C ASP A 130 -6.49 -2.37 19.98
N LYS A 131 -5.94 -2.48 18.76
CA LYS A 131 -5.10 -3.63 18.35
C LYS A 131 -3.87 -3.19 17.58
N ALA A 132 -2.72 -3.67 18.02
CA ALA A 132 -1.42 -3.50 17.39
C ALA A 132 -0.88 -4.84 16.86
N LYS A 133 -0.22 -4.80 15.73
CA LYS A 133 0.61 -5.89 15.20
C LYS A 133 2.06 -5.52 15.47
N ILE A 134 2.80 -6.44 16.08
CA ILE A 134 4.20 -6.21 16.46
C ILE A 134 5.07 -7.30 15.87
N SER A 135 5.93 -6.90 14.94
CA SER A 135 6.92 -7.78 14.32
C SER A 135 8.16 -7.82 15.21
N VAL A 136 8.54 -9.00 15.67
CA VAL A 136 9.67 -9.22 16.59
C VAL A 136 10.59 -10.34 16.09
N PRO A 137 11.89 -10.33 16.45
CA PRO A 137 12.80 -11.42 16.15
C PRO A 137 12.25 -12.78 16.60
N GLU A 138 12.46 -13.83 15.81
CA GLU A 138 11.95 -15.19 16.06
C GLU A 138 12.30 -15.69 17.48
N ASN A 139 13.53 -15.42 17.92
CA ASN A 139 14.04 -15.79 19.23
C ASN A 139 13.34 -15.08 20.41
N GLU A 140 12.60 -14.00 20.15
CA GLU A 140 11.89 -13.22 21.16
C GLU A 140 10.41 -13.62 21.31
N ILE A 141 9.80 -14.21 20.26
CA ILE A 141 8.36 -14.56 20.24
C ILE A 141 7.98 -15.43 21.44
N ALA A 142 8.71 -16.52 21.67
CA ALA A 142 8.40 -17.45 22.76
C ALA A 142 8.49 -16.80 24.15
N ARG A 143 9.48 -15.90 24.34
CA ARG A 143 9.67 -15.16 25.60
C ARG A 143 8.55 -14.15 25.82
N LEU A 144 8.12 -13.46 24.76
CA LEU A 144 7.06 -12.45 24.82
C LEU A 144 5.68 -13.07 25.08
N ILE A 145 5.35 -14.19 24.43
CA ILE A 145 4.11 -14.94 24.69
C ILE A 145 4.10 -15.51 26.12
N GLY A 146 5.20 -16.15 26.52
CA GLY A 146 5.32 -16.84 27.81
C GLY A 146 4.46 -18.10 27.92
N SER A 147 4.48 -18.75 29.07
CA SER A 147 3.78 -20.02 29.29
C SER A 147 2.25 -19.85 29.22
N GLY A 148 1.66 -20.37 28.15
CA GLY A 148 0.22 -20.30 27.89
C GLY A 148 -0.30 -18.88 27.62
N GLY A 149 0.53 -17.96 27.13
CA GLY A 149 0.12 -16.59 26.81
C GLY A 149 0.08 -15.62 28.00
N LYS A 150 0.40 -16.07 29.22
CA LYS A 150 0.32 -15.24 30.43
C LYS A 150 1.20 -13.99 30.39
N ASN A 151 2.32 -14.05 29.68
CA ASN A 151 3.22 -12.91 29.59
C ASN A 151 2.69 -11.87 28.61
N ILE A 152 2.19 -12.28 27.44
CA ILE A 152 1.60 -11.34 26.48
C ILE A 152 0.34 -10.67 27.04
N GLU A 153 -0.53 -11.40 27.74
CA GLU A 153 -1.70 -10.82 28.43
C GLU A 153 -1.33 -9.78 29.50
N LYS A 154 -0.16 -9.92 30.12
CA LYS A 154 0.36 -8.94 31.07
C LYS A 154 0.86 -7.69 30.34
N ILE A 155 1.58 -7.87 29.23
CA ILE A 155 2.10 -6.80 28.39
C ILE A 155 0.94 -5.99 27.79
N GLU A 156 -0.08 -6.65 27.24
CA GLU A 156 -1.30 -6.02 26.70
C GLU A 156 -2.00 -5.14 27.75
N ARG A 157 -2.13 -5.62 28.99
CA ARG A 157 -2.73 -4.85 30.09
C ARG A 157 -1.93 -3.60 30.48
N GLU A 158 -0.59 -3.64 30.41
CA GLU A 158 0.25 -2.47 30.71
C GLU A 158 0.22 -1.45 29.55
N ILE A 159 0.16 -1.95 28.32
CA ILE A 159 0.19 -1.11 27.11
C ILE A 159 -1.18 -0.50 26.84
N GLY A 160 -2.25 -1.24 27.12
CA GLY A 160 -3.65 -0.85 26.93
C GLY A 160 -4.20 -1.21 25.56
N VAL A 161 -3.56 -2.14 24.84
CA VAL A 161 -3.87 -2.49 23.44
C VAL A 161 -3.66 -4.00 23.28
N SER A 162 -4.51 -4.67 22.50
CA SER A 162 -4.29 -6.07 22.12
C SER A 162 -3.10 -6.19 21.16
N ILE A 163 -2.27 -7.23 21.33
CA ILE A 163 -1.00 -7.38 20.62
C ILE A 163 -1.02 -8.68 19.82
N ASP A 164 -0.87 -8.54 18.51
CA ASP A 164 -0.64 -9.64 17.57
C ASP A 164 0.86 -9.74 17.30
N LEU A 165 1.51 -10.80 17.80
CA LEU A 165 2.94 -11.00 17.60
C LEU A 165 3.18 -11.77 16.31
N GLU A 166 4.05 -11.22 15.46
CA GLU A 166 4.55 -11.93 14.30
C GLU A 166 6.07 -11.93 14.26
N GLU A 167 6.62 -12.87 13.49
CA GLU A 167 8.04 -12.89 13.22
C GLU A 167 8.43 -11.72 12.31
N MET A 168 9.44 -10.98 12.74
CA MET A 168 10.05 -9.94 11.95
C MET A 168 10.74 -10.59 10.75
N LYS A 169 10.20 -10.32 9.55
CA LYS A 169 10.88 -10.70 8.31
C LYS A 169 12.18 -9.93 8.26
N GLN A 170 13.29 -10.58 8.63
CA GLN A 170 14.61 -9.97 8.55
C GLN A 170 14.91 -9.63 7.09
N THR A 171 14.71 -8.37 6.72
CA THR A 171 15.28 -7.82 5.50
C THR A 171 16.76 -7.56 5.76
N GLU A 172 17.62 -8.38 5.15
CA GLU A 172 19.06 -8.10 5.17
C GLU A 172 19.33 -6.88 4.30
N GLY A 173 19.85 -5.81 4.92
CA GLY A 173 20.34 -4.64 4.22
C GLY A 173 21.40 -5.03 3.21
N VAL A 174 21.19 -4.64 1.95
CA VAL A 174 22.00 -5.09 0.82
C VAL A 174 22.99 -3.99 0.49
N SER A 175 24.28 -4.31 0.55
CA SER A 175 25.32 -3.41 0.04
C SER A 175 25.26 -3.33 -1.49
N PHE A 176 25.33 -2.12 -2.03
CA PHE A 176 25.27 -1.89 -3.47
C PHE A 176 26.13 -0.71 -3.90
N GLU A 177 26.50 -0.72 -5.18
CA GLU A 177 27.04 0.43 -5.90
C GLU A 177 26.03 0.86 -6.96
N GLY A 178 26.06 2.12 -7.38
CA GLY A 178 25.11 2.60 -8.38
C GLY A 178 25.63 3.76 -9.20
N GLU A 179 25.00 3.96 -10.35
CA GLU A 179 25.26 5.09 -11.22
C GLU A 179 23.98 5.52 -11.95
N VAL A 180 23.86 6.81 -12.25
CA VAL A 180 22.80 7.32 -13.12
C VAL A 180 23.34 7.39 -14.54
N ALA A 181 22.76 6.61 -15.45
CA ALA A 181 23.14 6.56 -16.86
C ALA A 181 21.90 6.40 -17.75
N ASN A 182 21.84 7.15 -18.85
CA ASN A 182 20.78 7.04 -19.87
C ASN A 182 19.35 7.02 -19.27
N HIS A 183 19.00 8.01 -18.45
CA HIS A 183 17.70 8.11 -17.76
C HIS A 183 17.34 6.92 -16.86
N ASN A 184 18.34 6.17 -16.41
CA ASN A 184 18.16 5.06 -15.48
C ASN A 184 19.13 5.20 -14.31
N LEU A 185 18.67 4.83 -13.11
CA LEU A 185 19.53 4.49 -11.99
C LEU A 185 19.86 2.99 -12.10
N VAL A 186 21.14 2.69 -12.33
CA VAL A 186 21.66 1.32 -12.41
C VAL A 186 22.34 0.99 -11.10
N ILE A 187 21.92 -0.11 -10.48
CA ILE A 187 22.41 -0.57 -9.19
C ILE A 187 23.08 -1.93 -9.38
N TYR A 188 24.32 -2.03 -8.93
CA TYR A 188 25.15 -3.23 -8.93
C TYR A 188 25.21 -3.82 -7.53
N LEU A 189 24.83 -5.09 -7.42
CA LEU A 189 24.76 -5.83 -6.17
C LEU A 189 25.79 -6.95 -6.17
N HIS A 190 26.10 -7.45 -4.97
CA HIS A 190 26.94 -8.63 -4.85
C HIS A 190 26.30 -9.84 -5.56
N LYS A 191 27.09 -10.73 -6.19
CA LYS A 191 26.58 -11.90 -6.95
C LYS A 191 25.60 -12.79 -6.19
N LYS A 192 25.74 -12.89 -4.86
CA LYS A 192 24.83 -13.63 -3.96
C LYS A 192 23.40 -13.09 -3.95
N MET A 193 23.21 -11.87 -4.45
CA MET A 193 21.93 -11.20 -4.55
C MET A 193 21.27 -11.39 -5.89
N ALA A 194 21.83 -12.14 -6.85
CA ALA A 194 21.22 -12.39 -8.15
C ALA A 194 19.89 -13.16 -8.02
N ASN A 195 18.90 -12.80 -8.85
CA ASN A 195 17.55 -13.37 -8.87
C ASN A 195 16.83 -13.29 -7.52
N LYS A 196 17.07 -12.23 -6.76
CA LYS A 196 16.38 -11.95 -5.50
C LYS A 196 15.47 -10.74 -5.67
N GLU A 197 14.39 -10.78 -4.92
CA GLU A 197 13.46 -9.66 -4.78
C GLU A 197 13.98 -8.71 -3.68
N LEU A 198 13.95 -7.42 -3.97
CA LEU A 198 14.54 -6.37 -3.15
C LEU A 198 13.53 -5.25 -2.98
N GLY A 199 13.31 -4.80 -1.75
CA GLY A 199 12.63 -3.54 -1.49
C GLY A 199 13.60 -2.37 -1.67
N VAL A 200 13.14 -1.30 -2.32
CA VAL A 200 13.85 -0.04 -2.49
C VAL A 200 13.21 0.99 -1.56
N TYR A 201 14.04 1.67 -0.77
CA TYR A 201 13.61 2.63 0.24
C TYR A 201 14.36 3.96 0.09
N ALA A 202 13.71 5.07 0.44
CA ALA A 202 14.32 6.36 0.66
C ALA A 202 14.29 6.65 2.17
N GLY A 203 15.43 6.45 2.85
CA GLY A 203 15.45 6.42 4.31
C GLY A 203 14.61 5.25 4.83
N ASP A 204 13.55 5.55 5.59
CA ASP A 204 12.60 4.56 6.11
C ASP A 204 11.35 4.40 5.22
N ASP A 205 11.18 5.24 4.19
CA ASP A 205 10.00 5.21 3.32
C ASP A 205 10.19 4.21 2.16
N PHE A 206 9.30 3.22 2.07
CA PHE A 206 9.27 2.26 0.97
C PHE A 206 8.85 2.92 -0.35
N LEU A 207 9.64 2.73 -1.41
CA LEU A 207 9.37 3.25 -2.75
C LEU A 207 8.75 2.20 -3.67
N MET A 208 9.43 1.06 -3.83
CA MET A 208 9.06 0.02 -4.80
C MET A 208 9.77 -1.30 -4.51
N THR A 209 9.26 -2.38 -5.09
CA THR A 209 9.97 -3.66 -5.14
C THR A 209 10.63 -3.83 -6.50
N VAL A 210 11.87 -4.33 -6.50
CA VAL A 210 12.68 -4.58 -7.69
C VAL A 210 13.27 -5.98 -7.67
N PHE A 211 13.46 -6.55 -8.85
CA PHE A 211 14.11 -7.85 -9.00
C PHE A 211 15.54 -7.68 -9.51
N SER A 212 16.51 -8.27 -8.81
CA SER A 212 17.88 -8.29 -9.29
C SER A 212 18.01 -9.29 -10.45
N GLY A 213 18.49 -8.82 -11.60
CA GLY A 213 18.69 -9.70 -12.75
C GLY A 213 19.77 -10.77 -12.51
N LYS A 214 19.96 -11.68 -13.48
CA LYS A 214 20.98 -12.74 -13.44
C LYS A 214 22.41 -12.24 -13.17
N LYS A 215 22.70 -10.97 -13.50
CA LYS A 215 23.99 -10.31 -13.26
C LYS A 215 24.06 -9.58 -11.90
N ALA A 216 23.11 -9.82 -10.99
CA ALA A 216 22.95 -9.07 -9.74
C ALA A 216 22.87 -7.55 -9.98
N MET A 217 22.09 -7.14 -10.98
CA MET A 217 21.94 -5.74 -11.38
C MET A 217 20.46 -5.38 -11.41
N VAL A 218 20.13 -4.20 -10.88
CA VAL A 218 18.80 -3.60 -10.91
C VAL A 218 18.87 -2.33 -11.77
N ARG A 219 17.84 -2.07 -12.57
CA ARG A 219 17.72 -0.84 -13.36
C ARG A 219 16.37 -0.19 -13.07
N ILE A 220 16.41 1.04 -12.57
CA ILE A 220 15.22 1.84 -12.24
C ILE A 220 15.14 2.99 -13.24
N GLY A 221 14.05 3.04 -14.02
CA GLY A 221 13.81 4.15 -14.97
C GLY A 221 13.41 5.43 -14.24
N LEU A 222 13.95 6.57 -14.67
CA LEU A 222 13.82 7.86 -13.97
C LEU A 222 12.69 8.76 -14.49
N GLU A 223 11.88 8.27 -15.43
CA GLU A 223 10.82 9.05 -16.05
C GLU A 223 9.59 9.21 -15.13
N GLY A 224 9.29 8.17 -14.34
CA GLY A 224 8.16 8.12 -13.41
C GLY A 224 8.44 8.73 -12.04
N ALA A 225 7.38 9.06 -11.29
CA ALA A 225 7.48 9.66 -9.96
C ALA A 225 8.33 8.83 -8.98
N LEU A 226 8.15 7.51 -8.97
CA LEU A 226 8.93 6.60 -8.11
C LEU A 226 10.41 6.55 -8.50
N GLY A 227 10.71 6.61 -9.80
CA GLY A 227 12.09 6.69 -10.31
C GLY A 227 12.78 7.99 -9.93
N LYS A 228 12.07 9.12 -10.07
CA LYS A 228 12.57 10.44 -9.61
C LYS A 228 12.82 10.46 -8.10
N ASN A 229 11.96 9.81 -7.31
CA ASN A 229 12.16 9.69 -5.87
C ASN A 229 13.38 8.81 -5.54
N ALA A 230 13.56 7.68 -6.26
CA ALA A 230 14.75 6.85 -6.10
C ALA A 230 16.04 7.58 -6.50
N GLN A 231 16.01 8.40 -7.56
CA GLN A 231 17.14 9.25 -7.93
C GLN A 231 17.48 10.27 -6.85
N ARG A 232 16.47 10.97 -6.31
CA ARG A 232 16.68 11.94 -5.23
C ARG A 232 17.28 11.27 -3.99
N ALA A 233 16.76 10.10 -3.60
CA ALA A 233 17.29 9.33 -2.48
C ALA A 233 18.73 8.85 -2.73
N TRP A 234 19.06 8.45 -3.96
CA TRP A 234 20.43 8.09 -4.35
C TRP A 234 21.39 9.28 -4.24
N GLU A 235 21.01 10.43 -4.79
CA GLU A 235 21.81 11.66 -4.75
C GLU A 235 21.99 12.19 -3.31
N ALA A 236 21.00 11.97 -2.44
CA ALA A 236 21.06 12.30 -1.02
C ALA A 236 21.83 11.28 -0.16
N GLY A 237 22.20 10.11 -0.72
CA GLY A 237 22.83 9.02 0.04
C GLY A 237 21.88 8.27 0.98
N GLU A 238 20.57 8.42 0.79
CA GLU A 238 19.51 7.84 1.63
C GLU A 238 18.86 6.60 0.99
N LEU A 239 19.27 6.22 -0.22
CA LEU A 239 18.73 5.05 -0.89
C LEU A 239 19.16 3.77 -0.15
N ARG A 240 18.19 2.94 0.21
CA ARG A 240 18.42 1.64 0.85
C ARG A 240 17.79 0.52 0.04
N LEU A 241 18.45 -0.64 0.06
CA LEU A 241 17.98 -1.87 -0.56
C LEU A 241 17.94 -2.97 0.47
N GLU A 242 16.85 -3.73 0.47
CA GLU A 242 16.58 -4.73 1.48
C GLU A 242 16.08 -6.01 0.83
N ALA A 243 16.75 -7.12 1.14
CA ALA A 243 16.40 -8.42 0.58
C ALA A 243 15.12 -8.95 1.21
N VAL A 244 14.09 -9.19 0.41
CA VAL A 244 12.86 -9.81 0.91
C VAL A 244 13.14 -11.29 1.19
N LYS A 245 13.28 -11.67 2.47
CA LYS A 245 13.30 -13.10 2.85
C LYS A 245 11.90 -13.67 2.65
N ARG A 246 11.82 -14.73 1.84
CA ARG A 246 10.62 -15.58 1.72
C ARG A 246 10.50 -16.48 2.93
#